data_AF-A0A7C4ZLX3-F1
#
_entry.id   AF-A0A7C4ZLX3-F1
#
_cell.length_a   1.000
_cell.length_b   1.000
_cell.length_c   1.000
_cell.angle_alpha   90.00
_cell.angle_beta   90.00
_cell.angle_gamma   90.00
#
_symmetry.space_group_name_H-M   'P 1'
#
loop_
_entity.id
_entity.type
_entity.pdbx_description
1 polymer ?
#
loop_
_entity_poly.entity_id
_entity_poly.type
_entity_poly.pdbx_seq_one_letter_code
_entity_poly.pdbx_strand_id
1 'polypeptide(L)'
;MDDNAAFNALMMRLDSARDAADMSELTEPQRNLTAFAKVMSMAWKTSMGDLVWQSHEQAVAFADAFEAIGASDIAKEIVWLAAQDEYSGYARRRAIALNDRVHAERQALWSLALEYAGQSNVLPRQD
;
A
#
# COMPACT_ATOMS: atom_id res chain seq x y z
N MET A 1 -6.59 -19.98 10.99
CA MET A 1 -6.86 -18.66 11.62
C MET A 1 -5.56 -17.97 12.01
N ASP A 2 -4.43 -18.68 12.05
CA ASP A 2 -3.14 -18.17 12.57
C ASP A 2 -2.37 -17.28 11.58
N ASP A 3 -2.55 -17.45 10.26
CA ASP A 3 -1.90 -16.63 9.23
C ASP A 3 -2.25 -15.14 9.35
N ASN A 4 -3.48 -14.83 9.77
CA ASN A 4 -3.92 -13.46 9.95
C ASN A 4 -3.23 -12.80 11.16
N ALA A 5 -2.97 -13.56 12.24
CA ALA A 5 -2.22 -13.06 13.39
C ALA A 5 -0.73 -12.84 13.05
N ALA A 6 -0.10 -13.77 12.32
CA ALA A 6 1.28 -13.66 11.84
C ALA A 6 1.46 -12.48 10.88
N PHE A 7 0.50 -12.28 9.96
CA PHE A 7 0.50 -11.16 9.05
C PHE A 7 0.25 -9.83 9.75
N ASN A 8 -0.68 -9.77 10.71
CA ASN A 8 -0.86 -8.55 11.52
C ASN A 8 0.42 -8.20 12.29
N ALA A 9 1.11 -9.17 12.87
CA ALA A 9 2.41 -8.95 13.53
C ALA A 9 3.49 -8.46 12.55
N LEU A 10 3.54 -9.03 11.34
CA LEU A 10 4.42 -8.56 10.26
C LEU A 10 4.09 -7.10 9.91
N MET A 11 2.83 -6.77 9.68
CA MET A 11 2.38 -5.43 9.30
C MET A 11 2.67 -4.40 10.40
N MET A 12 2.50 -4.76 11.67
CA MET A 12 2.89 -3.90 12.81
C MET A 12 4.42 -3.68 12.87
N ARG A 13 5.22 -4.73 12.64
CA ARG A 13 6.68 -4.63 12.60
C ARG A 13 7.13 -3.73 11.45
N LEU A 14 6.54 -3.88 10.27
CA LEU A 14 6.87 -3.08 9.09
C LEU A 14 6.45 -1.61 9.26
N ASP A 15 5.30 -1.34 9.89
CA ASP A 15 4.88 0.02 10.25
C ASP A 15 5.87 0.68 11.22
N SER A 16 6.43 -0.08 12.17
CA SER A 16 7.50 0.42 13.05
C SER A 16 8.84 0.59 12.33
N ALA A 17 9.19 -0.31 11.40
CA ALA A 17 10.44 -0.23 10.64
C ALA A 17 10.45 0.95 9.66
N ARG A 18 9.27 1.39 9.20
CA ARG A 18 9.08 2.62 8.41
C ARG A 18 9.58 3.86 9.15
N ASP A 19 9.36 3.93 10.46
CA ASP A 19 9.74 5.08 11.28
C ASP A 19 11.21 5.00 11.73
N ALA A 20 11.84 3.84 11.55
CA ALA A 20 13.28 3.63 11.68
C ALA A 20 13.99 3.88 10.33
N ALA A 21 15.25 4.29 10.35
CA ALA A 21 16.04 4.55 9.14
C ALA A 21 16.42 3.29 8.32
N ASP A 22 15.79 2.13 8.60
CA ASP A 22 16.26 0.79 8.20
C ASP A 22 15.60 0.24 6.92
N MET A 23 14.97 1.11 6.13
CA MET A 23 14.27 0.72 4.90
C MET A 23 15.18 0.05 3.85
N SER A 24 16.49 0.28 3.92
CA SER A 24 17.49 -0.32 3.02
C SER A 24 17.73 -1.81 3.26
N GLU A 25 17.43 -2.34 4.44
CA GLU A 25 17.63 -3.76 4.78
C GLU A 25 16.42 -4.63 4.42
N LEU A 26 15.28 -4.00 4.10
CA LEU A 26 14.06 -4.70 3.72
C LEU A 26 14.22 -5.35 2.34
N THR A 27 13.73 -6.58 2.19
CA THR A 27 13.58 -7.20 0.86
C THR A 27 12.52 -6.47 0.04
N GLU A 28 12.51 -6.63 -1.28
CA GLU A 28 11.50 -6.02 -2.15
C GLU A 28 10.05 -6.34 -1.71
N PRO A 29 9.67 -7.60 -1.42
CA PRO A 29 8.35 -7.89 -0.86
C PRO A 29 8.05 -7.20 0.47
N GLN A 30 9.04 -7.06 1.35
CA GLN A 30 8.86 -6.33 2.60
C GLN A 30 8.66 -4.84 2.37
N ARG A 31 9.39 -4.22 1.43
CA ARG A 31 9.18 -2.82 1.05
C ARG A 31 7.79 -2.60 0.46
N ASN A 32 7.34 -3.50 -0.41
CA ASN A 32 5.99 -3.44 -0.99
C ASN A 32 4.91 -3.57 0.09
N LEU A 33 5.05 -4.51 1.02
CA LEU A 33 4.13 -4.67 2.15
C LEU A 33 4.17 -3.47 3.11
N THR A 34 5.33 -2.85 3.35
CA THR A 34 5.45 -1.61 4.13
C THR A 34 4.72 -0.45 3.45
N ALA A 35 4.91 -0.27 2.14
CA ALA A 35 4.23 0.77 1.36
C ALA A 35 2.72 0.54 1.33
N PHE A 36 2.27 -0.70 1.15
CA PHE A 36 0.86 -1.09 1.26
C PHE A 36 0.29 -0.76 2.66
N ALA A 37 0.98 -1.16 3.74
CA ALA A 37 0.57 -0.87 5.12
C ALA A 37 0.39 0.63 5.34
N LYS A 38 1.33 1.44 4.82
CA LYS A 38 1.29 2.90 4.91
C LYS A 38 0.05 3.45 4.23
N VAL A 39 -0.26 3.04 3.00
CA VAL A 39 -1.47 3.50 2.30
C VAL A 39 -2.72 3.10 3.08
N MET A 40 -2.83 1.85 3.51
CA MET A 40 -4.00 1.36 4.23
C MET A 40 -4.22 2.07 5.59
N SER A 41 -3.15 2.49 6.26
CA SER A 41 -3.19 3.28 7.49
C SER A 41 -3.54 4.75 7.24
N MET A 42 -2.96 5.35 6.19
CA MET A 42 -3.07 6.78 5.93
C MET A 42 -4.32 7.18 5.14
N ALA A 43 -4.82 6.34 4.23
CA ALA A 43 -6.02 6.60 3.43
C ALA A 43 -7.28 6.80 4.31
N TRP A 44 -7.22 6.38 5.58
CA TRP A 44 -8.26 6.64 6.58
C TRP A 44 -8.25 8.05 7.17
N LYS A 45 -7.08 8.70 7.20
CA LYS A 45 -6.87 10.01 7.83
C LYS A 45 -6.68 11.12 6.80
N THR A 46 -6.26 10.74 5.60
CA THR A 46 -5.79 11.64 4.55
C THR A 46 -6.32 11.14 3.22
N SER A 47 -6.71 12.04 2.33
CA SER A 47 -7.21 11.63 1.01
C SER A 47 -6.08 10.97 0.21
N MET A 48 -6.42 9.98 -0.63
CA MET A 48 -5.44 9.35 -1.53
C MET A 48 -4.70 10.37 -2.40
N GLY A 49 -5.36 11.45 -2.83
CA GLY A 49 -4.72 12.53 -3.58
C GLY A 49 -3.57 13.15 -2.80
N ASP A 50 -3.80 13.53 -1.56
CA ASP A 50 -2.77 14.18 -0.74
C ASP A 50 -1.60 13.23 -0.43
N LEU A 51 -1.82 11.91 -0.41
CA LEU A 51 -0.75 10.92 -0.26
C LEU A 51 0.10 10.79 -1.53
N VAL A 52 -0.55 10.79 -2.69
CA VAL A 52 0.11 10.63 -3.98
C VAL A 52 0.90 11.89 -4.37
N TRP A 53 0.36 13.09 -4.11
CA TRP A 53 1.01 14.35 -4.47
C TRP A 53 2.06 14.84 -3.47
N GLN A 54 2.25 14.16 -2.33
CA GLN A 54 3.33 14.49 -1.39
C GLN A 54 4.72 14.26 -1.98
N SER A 55 4.89 13.17 -2.76
CA SER A 55 6.14 12.83 -3.42
C SER A 55 5.89 11.84 -4.54
N HIS A 56 6.46 12.11 -5.71
CA HIS A 56 6.40 11.21 -6.85
C HIS A 56 7.02 9.85 -6.52
N GLU A 57 8.12 9.82 -5.76
CA GLU A 57 8.76 8.57 -5.32
C GLU A 57 7.83 7.74 -4.42
N GLN A 58 7.09 8.39 -3.52
CA GLN A 58 6.11 7.69 -2.68
C GLN A 58 4.94 7.16 -3.49
N ALA A 59 4.46 7.94 -4.46
CA ALA A 59 3.40 7.50 -5.36
C ALA A 59 3.81 6.24 -6.15
N VAL A 60 5.05 6.20 -6.66
CA VAL A 60 5.60 5.01 -7.33
C VAL A 60 5.64 3.82 -6.37
N ALA A 61 6.18 3.99 -5.15
CA ALA A 61 6.22 2.93 -4.16
C ALA A 61 4.81 2.40 -3.78
N PHE A 62 3.80 3.28 -3.74
CA PHE A 62 2.41 2.87 -3.51
C PHE A 62 1.85 2.10 -4.70
N ALA A 63 2.08 2.57 -5.93
CA ALA A 63 1.65 1.86 -7.13
C ALA A 63 2.29 0.46 -7.22
N ASP A 64 3.60 0.36 -7.00
CA ASP A 64 4.34 -0.90 -7.00
C ASP A 64 3.80 -1.86 -5.93
N ALA A 65 3.45 -1.36 -4.75
CA ALA A 65 2.85 -2.15 -3.69
C ALA A 65 1.48 -2.74 -4.08
N PHE A 66 0.61 -1.94 -4.72
CA PHE A 66 -0.68 -2.44 -5.21
C PHE A 66 -0.52 -3.39 -6.40
N GLU A 67 0.44 -3.13 -7.29
CA GLU A 67 0.76 -4.02 -8.40
C GLU A 67 1.25 -5.37 -7.88
N ALA A 68 2.15 -5.38 -6.89
CA ALA A 68 2.72 -6.59 -6.31
C ALA A 68 1.68 -7.52 -5.68
N ILE A 69 0.61 -6.97 -5.09
CA ILE A 69 -0.50 -7.77 -4.53
C ILE A 69 -1.58 -8.10 -5.58
N GLY A 70 -1.38 -7.74 -6.85
CA GLY A 70 -2.32 -8.02 -7.94
C GLY A 70 -3.48 -7.02 -8.07
N ALA A 71 -3.42 -5.87 -7.40
CA ALA A 71 -4.42 -4.80 -7.49
C ALA A 71 -4.02 -3.75 -8.56
N SER A 72 -3.67 -4.21 -9.76
CA SER A 72 -3.09 -3.37 -10.82
C SER A 72 -3.95 -2.18 -11.24
N ASP A 73 -5.28 -2.28 -11.13
CA ASP A 73 -6.16 -1.15 -11.47
C ASP A 73 -6.05 0.01 -10.47
N ILE A 74 -5.80 -0.29 -9.19
CA ILE A 74 -5.52 0.73 -8.17
C ILE A 74 -4.13 1.34 -8.42
N ALA A 75 -3.13 0.51 -8.76
CA ALA A 75 -1.78 0.97 -9.09
C ALA A 75 -1.80 1.96 -10.27
N LYS A 76 -2.49 1.63 -11.36
CA LYS A 76 -2.66 2.52 -12.52
C LYS A 76 -3.29 3.86 -12.15
N GLU A 77 -4.29 3.84 -11.26
CA GLU A 77 -4.96 5.06 -10.80
C GLU A 77 -4.00 5.96 -10.00
N ILE A 78 -3.17 5.36 -9.14
CA ILE A 78 -2.14 6.06 -8.38
C ILE A 78 -1.12 6.70 -9.31
N VAL A 79 -0.60 5.94 -10.29
CA VAL A 79 0.35 6.47 -11.29
C VAL A 79 -0.28 7.61 -12.09
N TRP A 80 -1.53 7.44 -12.52
CA TRP A 80 -2.24 8.48 -13.26
C TRP A 80 -2.37 9.77 -12.42
N LEU A 81 -2.76 9.66 -11.15
CA LEU A 81 -2.85 10.79 -10.22
C LEU A 81 -1.48 11.45 -10.00
N ALA A 82 -0.42 10.65 -9.83
CA ALA A 82 0.96 11.13 -9.64
C ALA A 82 1.52 11.89 -10.84
N ALA A 83 1.02 11.58 -12.04
CA ALA A 83 1.39 12.26 -13.28
C ALA A 83 0.58 13.55 -13.53
N GLN A 84 -0.37 13.90 -12.67
CA GLN A 84 -1.10 15.17 -12.80
C GLN A 84 -0.27 16.31 -12.21
N ASP A 85 0.17 17.24 -13.07
CA ASP A 85 0.93 18.44 -12.68
C ASP A 85 0.09 19.44 -11.85
N GLU A 86 -1.25 19.36 -11.93
CA GLU A 86 -2.16 20.25 -11.24
C GLU A 86 -3.32 19.49 -10.59
N TYR A 87 -3.69 19.93 -9.38
CA TYR A 87 -4.84 19.44 -8.60
C TYR A 87 -6.17 19.93 -9.21
N SER A 88 -6.45 19.55 -10.46
CA SER A 88 -7.67 19.92 -11.15
C SER A 88 -8.91 19.33 -10.46
N GLY A 89 -10.08 19.94 -10.70
CA GLY A 89 -11.35 19.40 -10.18
C GLY A 89 -11.64 17.97 -10.64
N TYR A 90 -11.12 17.55 -11.80
CA TYR A 90 -11.24 16.17 -12.29
C TYR A 90 -10.30 15.21 -11.54
N ALA A 91 -9.03 15.58 -11.39
CA ALA A 91 -8.06 14.79 -10.62
C ALA A 91 -8.52 14.62 -9.17
N ARG A 92 -9.08 15.66 -8.55
CA ARG A 92 -9.68 15.59 -7.21
C ARG A 92 -10.82 14.57 -7.12
N ARG A 93 -11.75 14.55 -8.08
CA ARG A 93 -12.85 13.58 -8.08
C ARG A 93 -12.34 12.15 -8.19
N ARG A 94 -11.32 11.92 -9.01
CA ARG A 94 -10.69 10.61 -9.15
C ARG A 94 -9.93 10.18 -7.90
N ALA A 95 -9.21 11.10 -7.25
CA ALA A 95 -8.58 10.84 -5.97
C ALA A 95 -9.59 10.46 -4.86
N ILE A 96 -10.76 11.12 -4.82
CA ILE A 96 -11.85 10.77 -3.92
C ILE A 96 -12.40 9.38 -4.26
N ALA A 97 -12.71 9.11 -5.53
CA ALA A 97 -13.22 7.80 -5.94
C ALA A 97 -12.23 6.66 -5.66
N LEU A 98 -10.93 6.90 -5.87
CA LEU A 98 -9.86 5.96 -5.50
C LEU A 98 -9.84 5.69 -4.00
N ASN A 99 -9.93 6.75 -3.19
CA ASN A 99 -9.99 6.63 -1.74
C ASN A 99 -11.19 5.77 -1.32
N ASP A 100 -12.40 6.10 -1.81
CA ASP A 100 -13.62 5.36 -1.52
C ASP A 100 -13.52 3.89 -1.93
N ARG A 101 -12.89 3.60 -3.08
CA ARG A 101 -12.62 2.24 -3.54
C ARG A 101 -11.68 1.48 -2.61
N VAL A 102 -10.54 2.08 -2.22
CA VAL A 102 -9.59 1.47 -1.27
C VAL A 102 -10.27 1.17 0.07
N HIS A 103 -11.18 2.04 0.52
CA HIS A 103 -11.98 1.82 1.71
C HIS A 103 -12.97 0.65 1.55
N ALA A 104 -13.72 0.63 0.46
CA ALA A 104 -14.71 -0.40 0.18
C ALA A 104 -14.06 -1.79 -0.01
N GLU A 105 -12.91 -1.85 -0.67
CA GLU A 105 -12.19 -3.09 -0.98
C GLU A 105 -11.18 -3.48 0.10
N ARG A 106 -11.14 -2.79 1.25
CA ARG A 106 -10.11 -2.93 2.29
C ARG A 106 -9.82 -4.38 2.67
N GLN A 107 -10.85 -5.17 2.96
CA GLN A 107 -10.67 -6.56 3.39
C GLN A 107 -10.15 -7.46 2.25
N ALA A 108 -10.59 -7.21 1.01
CA ALA A 108 -10.10 -7.93 -0.15
C ALA A 108 -8.63 -7.61 -0.41
N LEU A 109 -8.25 -6.33 -0.38
CA LEU A 109 -6.87 -5.87 -0.51
C LEU A 109 -5.97 -6.43 0.58
N TRP A 110 -6.47 -6.52 1.83
CA TRP A 110 -5.74 -7.14 2.94
C TRP A 110 -5.50 -8.65 2.71
N SER A 111 -6.48 -9.34 2.13
CA SER A 111 -6.37 -10.77 1.82
C SER A 111 -5.37 -11.01 0.69
N LEU A 112 -5.36 -10.17 -0.35
CA LEU A 112 -4.37 -10.21 -1.42
C LEU A 112 -2.94 -9.95 -0.90
N ALA A 113 -2.78 -9.00 0.02
CA ALA A 113 -1.48 -8.74 0.65
C ALA A 113 -0.99 -9.91 1.50
N LEU A 114 -1.90 -10.61 2.19
CA LEU A 114 -1.59 -11.84 2.92
C LEU A 114 -1.12 -12.96 1.97
N GLU A 115 -1.84 -13.17 0.87
CA GLU A 115 -1.48 -14.16 -0.17
C GLU A 115 -0.09 -13.85 -0.76
N TYR A 116 0.17 -12.58 -1.10
CA TYR A 116 1.47 -12.13 -1.58
C TYR A 116 2.59 -12.38 -0.57
N ALA A 117 2.36 -12.10 0.72
CA ALA A 117 3.34 -12.36 1.78
C ALA A 117 3.67 -13.85 1.92
N GLY A 118 2.67 -14.72 1.77
CA GLY A 118 2.84 -16.17 1.76
C GLY A 118 3.65 -16.66 0.55
N GLN A 119 3.32 -16.20 -0.66
CA GLN A 119 4.04 -16.55 -1.89
C GLN A 119 5.50 -16.07 -1.87
N SER A 120 5.74 -14.92 -1.24
CA SER A 120 7.06 -14.29 -1.15
C SER A 120 7.92 -14.82 0.01
N ASN A 121 7.45 -15.81 0.77
CA ASN A 121 8.12 -16.36 1.97
C ASN A 121 8.47 -15.26 3.02
N VAL A 122 7.66 -14.20 3.12
CA VAL A 122 7.87 -13.13 4.10
C VAL A 122 7.25 -13.47 5.46
N LEU A 123 6.22 -14.34 5.44
CA LEU A 123 5.63 -14.87 6.66
C LEU A 123 6.59 -15.88 7.32
N PRO A 124 6.80 -15.82 8.64
CA PRO A 124 7.56 -16.84 9.34
C PRO A 124 6.91 -18.22 9.15
N ARG A 125 7.72 -19.24 8.85
CA ARG A 125 7.23 -20.62 8.75
C ARG A 125 6.67 -21.05 10.11
N GLN A 126 5.44 -21.56 10.10
CA GLN A 126 4.87 -22.24 11.26
C GLN A 126 5.37 -23.69 11.22
N ASP A 127 6.40 -23.98 12.01
CA ASP A 127 6.86 -25.33 12.30
C ASP A 127 6.10 -25.92 13.50
#